data_AF-A0A917P256-F1
#
_entry.id   AF-A0A917P256-F1
#
_cell.length_a   1.000
_cell.length_b   1.000
_cell.length_c   1.000
_cell.angle_alpha   90.00
_cell.angle_beta   90.00
_cell.angle_gamma   90.00
#
_symmetry.space_group_name_H-M   'P 1'
#
loop_
_entity.id
_entity.type
_entity.pdbx_description
1 polymer ?
#
loop_
_entity_poly.entity_id
_entity_poly.type
_entity_poly.pdbx_seq_one_letter_code
_entity_poly.pdbx_strand_id
1 'polypeptide(L)'
;MQVHELSVAIVGGLHADARKAAVARLLADVPGSVALHHDLATAVAGTVVRTVSDAGGILSAGEAPLVNDCACCALREDLVPELRRLADAGQARLAIVELWDSVEPKAMAEVVTAGGLTVTGVLTAVDPALLLPYLGNGDDLAERGLAAAATDQRTVADTFARQLEYATVLALVDSPDADDEDRELLAQLHPTARQDSTSRPPTRPSTRRARCCRPRPTRTACPPSCGTGAAPSTRNGCTRRWRT
;
A
#
# COMPACT_ATOMS: atom_id res chain seq x y z
N MET A 1 -7.50 -27.72 -20.12
CA MET A 1 -7.35 -26.25 -20.21
C MET A 1 -7.14 -25.76 -18.80
N GLN A 2 -5.93 -25.29 -18.44
CA GLN A 2 -5.76 -24.61 -17.15
C GLN A 2 -6.50 -23.29 -17.24
N VAL A 3 -7.59 -23.17 -16.48
CA VAL A 3 -8.25 -21.88 -16.26
C VAL A 3 -7.26 -21.05 -15.48
N HIS A 4 -6.64 -20.06 -16.14
CA HIS A 4 -5.82 -19.10 -15.43
C HIS A 4 -6.76 -18.17 -14.67
N GLU A 5 -6.93 -18.41 -13.37
CA GLU A 5 -7.61 -17.47 -12.49
C GLU A 5 -6.78 -16.18 -12.43
N LEU A 6 -7.43 -15.05 -12.74
CA LEU A 6 -6.84 -13.74 -12.61
C LEU A 6 -6.47 -13.49 -11.15
N SER A 7 -5.19 -13.29 -10.89
CA SER A 7 -4.70 -12.87 -9.58
C SER A 7 -4.93 -11.37 -9.41
N VAL A 8 -5.39 -10.96 -8.23
CA VAL A 8 -5.61 -9.55 -7.89
C VAL A 8 -4.62 -9.12 -6.81
N ALA A 9 -3.94 -7.99 -7.00
CA ALA A 9 -3.20 -7.29 -5.95
C ALA A 9 -3.87 -5.95 -5.69
N ILE A 10 -3.98 -5.57 -4.42
CA ILE A 10 -4.56 -4.28 -4.03
C ILE A 10 -3.42 -3.38 -3.57
N VAL A 11 -3.37 -2.15 -4.08
CA VAL A 11 -2.39 -1.15 -3.68
C VAL A 11 -3.14 0.07 -3.14
N GLY A 12 -3.07 0.27 -1.84
CA GLY A 12 -3.60 1.45 -1.15
C GLY A 12 -2.50 2.33 -0.59
N GLY A 13 -2.91 3.31 0.21
CA GLY A 13 -2.02 4.27 0.86
C GLY A 13 -2.44 5.70 0.56
N LEU A 14 -2.43 6.54 1.59
CA LEU A 14 -2.72 7.98 1.51
C LEU A 14 -1.62 8.78 0.79
N HIS A 15 -0.42 8.23 0.64
CA HIS A 15 0.67 8.87 -0.08
C HIS A 15 0.52 8.62 -1.59
N ALA A 16 -0.17 9.52 -2.29
CA ALA A 16 -0.51 9.35 -3.71
C ALA A 16 0.73 9.06 -4.59
N ASP A 17 1.83 9.79 -4.40
CA ASP A 17 3.06 9.57 -5.18
C ASP A 17 3.71 8.23 -4.86
N ALA A 18 3.71 7.82 -3.59
CA ALA A 18 4.22 6.50 -3.20
C ALA A 18 3.39 5.37 -3.81
N ARG A 19 2.06 5.53 -3.81
CA ARG A 19 1.14 4.56 -4.41
C ARG A 19 1.36 4.44 -5.92
N LYS A 20 1.43 5.57 -6.63
CA LYS A 20 1.74 5.60 -8.07
C LYS A 20 3.08 4.95 -8.38
N ALA A 21 4.11 5.22 -7.58
CA ALA A 21 5.43 4.60 -7.73
C ALA A 21 5.38 3.08 -7.51
N ALA A 22 4.62 2.61 -6.51
CA ALA A 22 4.44 1.18 -6.24
C ALA A 22 3.70 0.48 -7.40
N VAL A 23 2.64 1.08 -7.94
CA VAL A 23 1.90 0.56 -9.10
C VAL A 23 2.80 0.51 -10.34
N ALA A 24 3.52 1.60 -10.65
CA ALA A 24 4.44 1.65 -11.78
C ALA A 24 5.52 0.56 -11.70
N ARG A 25 6.07 0.32 -10.50
CA ARG A 25 7.02 -0.77 -10.28
C ARG A 25 6.40 -2.14 -10.49
N LEU A 26 5.20 -2.39 -9.97
CA LEU A 26 4.50 -3.67 -10.17
C LEU A 26 4.23 -3.94 -11.66
N LEU A 27 3.81 -2.91 -12.40
CA LEU A 27 3.62 -2.99 -13.86
C LEU A 27 4.92 -3.32 -14.60
N ALA A 28 6.05 -2.77 -14.17
CA ALA A 28 7.35 -3.05 -14.74
C ALA A 28 7.90 -4.45 -14.37
N ASP A 29 7.73 -4.87 -13.12
CA ASP A 29 8.25 -6.13 -12.58
C ASP A 29 7.43 -7.35 -13.03
N VAL A 30 6.15 -7.17 -13.36
CA VAL A 30 5.23 -8.24 -13.77
C VAL A 30 4.69 -7.99 -15.18
N PRO A 31 5.37 -8.50 -16.23
CA PRO A 31 4.88 -8.39 -17.60
C PRO A 31 3.49 -9.01 -17.79
N GLY A 32 2.62 -8.30 -18.50
CA GLY A 32 1.22 -8.70 -18.70
C GLY A 32 0.31 -8.40 -17.49
N SER A 33 0.76 -7.60 -16.53
CA SER A 33 -0.10 -7.01 -15.52
C SER A 33 -0.81 -5.76 -16.03
N VAL A 34 -1.97 -5.46 -15.46
CA VAL A 34 -2.74 -4.24 -15.73
C VAL A 34 -3.11 -3.58 -14.41
N ALA A 35 -3.15 -2.26 -14.39
CA ALA A 35 -3.61 -1.47 -13.25
C ALA A 35 -5.01 -0.93 -13.52
N LEU A 36 -5.87 -1.00 -12.51
CA LEU A 36 -7.21 -0.43 -12.49
C LEU A 36 -7.23 0.64 -11.42
N HIS A 37 -7.60 1.86 -11.81
CA HIS A 37 -7.76 2.97 -10.89
C HIS A 37 -9.13 3.62 -11.06
N HIS A 38 -9.76 3.95 -9.94
CA HIS A 38 -10.99 4.71 -9.89
C HIS A 38 -10.70 6.07 -9.29
N ASP A 39 -10.87 7.11 -10.10
CA ASP A 39 -10.72 8.50 -9.69
C ASP A 39 -12.02 8.96 -9.02
N LEU A 40 -11.96 9.18 -7.71
CA LEU A 40 -13.10 9.64 -6.92
C LEU A 40 -13.24 11.17 -6.93
N ALA A 41 -12.25 11.94 -7.40
CA ALA A 41 -12.37 13.40 -7.50
C ALA A 41 -13.48 13.81 -8.48
N THR A 42 -13.82 12.96 -9.45
CA THR A 42 -14.91 13.20 -10.40
C THR A 42 -16.30 13.02 -9.78
N ALA A 43 -16.40 12.53 -8.54
CA ALA A 43 -17.68 12.30 -7.87
C ALA A 43 -18.51 13.58 -7.73
N VAL A 44 -17.87 14.76 -7.65
CA VAL A 44 -18.56 16.06 -7.66
C VAL A 44 -19.35 16.31 -8.95
N ALA A 45 -18.99 15.63 -10.04
CA ALA A 45 -19.68 15.65 -11.33
C ALA A 45 -20.68 14.48 -11.49
N GLY A 46 -20.88 13.65 -10.47
CA GLY A 46 -21.85 12.56 -10.47
C GLY A 46 -21.35 11.23 -11.04
N THR A 47 -20.05 11.11 -11.32
CA THR A 47 -19.44 9.87 -11.83
C THR A 47 -18.10 9.57 -11.18
N VAL A 48 -17.66 8.31 -11.24
CA VAL A 48 -16.31 7.86 -10.91
C VAL A 48 -15.66 7.40 -12.21
N VAL A 49 -14.53 8.01 -12.56
CA VAL A 49 -13.78 7.63 -13.77
C VAL A 49 -12.90 6.43 -13.45
N ARG A 50 -13.12 5.32 -14.15
CA ARG A 50 -12.25 4.15 -14.13
C ARG A 50 -11.25 4.24 -15.26
N THR A 51 -9.98 4.03 -14.96
CA THR A 51 -8.90 3.86 -15.94
C THR A 51 -8.28 2.47 -15.80
N VAL A 52 -8.02 1.83 -16.93
CA VAL A 52 -7.22 0.60 -17.02
C VAL A 52 -5.95 0.91 -17.81
N SER A 53 -4.79 0.59 -17.26
CA SER A 53 -3.49 0.87 -17.87
C SER A 53 -2.52 -0.31 -17.74
N ASP A 54 -1.49 -0.33 -18.57
CA ASP A 54 -0.31 -1.18 -18.40
C ASP A 54 0.96 -0.32 -18.38
N ALA A 55 2.13 -0.97 -18.46
CA ALA A 55 3.42 -0.27 -18.51
C ALA A 55 3.59 0.65 -19.75
N GLY A 56 2.80 0.44 -20.81
CA GLY A 56 2.79 1.24 -22.03
C GLY A 56 1.83 2.43 -22.01
N GLY A 57 0.90 2.47 -21.04
CA GLY A 57 -0.02 3.59 -20.86
C GLY A 57 -1.47 3.15 -20.65
N ILE A 58 -2.41 4.05 -20.90
CA ILE A 58 -3.85 3.79 -20.74
C ILE A 58 -4.33 2.88 -21.87
N LEU A 59 -4.98 1.78 -21.49
CA LEU A 59 -5.61 0.81 -22.38
C LEU A 59 -7.09 1.14 -22.63
N SER A 60 -7.79 1.56 -21.58
CA SER A 60 -9.20 1.94 -21.65
C SER A 60 -9.60 2.85 -20.49
N ALA A 61 -10.65 3.63 -20.69
CA ALA A 61 -11.31 4.39 -19.64
C ALA A 61 -12.83 4.17 -19.71
N GLY A 62 -13.51 4.30 -18.58
CA GLY A 62 -14.96 4.21 -18.47
C GLY A 62 -15.46 5.03 -17.30
N GLU A 63 -16.77 5.25 -17.24
CA GLU A 63 -17.41 5.99 -16.16
C GLU A 63 -18.42 5.10 -15.45
N ALA A 64 -18.42 5.15 -14.13
CA ALA A 64 -19.44 4.56 -13.28
C ALA A 64 -20.27 5.68 -12.65
N PRO A 65 -21.60 5.71 -12.81
CA PRO A 65 -22.43 6.69 -12.13
C PRO A 65 -22.37 6.50 -10.61
N LEU A 66 -22.56 7.59 -9.85
CA LEU A 66 -22.69 7.46 -8.41
C LEU A 66 -23.86 6.55 -8.03
N VAL A 67 -23.67 5.79 -6.95
CA VAL A 67 -24.70 4.91 -6.39
C VAL A 67 -25.07 5.45 -5.02
N ASN A 68 -26.35 5.82 -4.85
CA ASN A 68 -26.84 6.48 -3.63
C ASN A 68 -25.97 7.69 -3.23
N ASP A 69 -25.54 8.49 -4.21
CA ASP A 69 -24.62 9.61 -4.05
C ASP A 69 -23.28 9.25 -3.35
N CYS A 70 -22.87 7.98 -3.36
CA CYS A 70 -21.57 7.53 -2.84
C CYS A 70 -20.62 7.06 -3.95
N ALA A 71 -19.47 7.72 -4.05
CA ALA A 71 -18.37 7.28 -4.91
C ALA A 71 -17.81 5.92 -4.46
N CYS A 72 -17.81 5.68 -3.15
CA CYS A 72 -17.48 4.39 -2.55
C CYS A 72 -18.38 3.24 -3.04
N CYS A 73 -19.68 3.50 -3.24
CA CYS A 73 -20.62 2.48 -3.68
C CYS A 73 -20.47 2.24 -5.18
N ALA A 74 -20.30 3.31 -5.97
CA ALA A 74 -19.99 3.20 -7.40
C ALA A 74 -18.73 2.36 -7.64
N LEU A 75 -17.66 2.60 -6.88
CA LEU A 75 -16.45 1.78 -6.91
C LEU A 75 -16.75 0.31 -6.65
N ARG A 76 -17.50 -0.03 -5.59
CA ARG A 76 -17.81 -1.42 -5.24
C ARG A 76 -18.60 -2.15 -6.33
N GLU A 77 -19.57 -1.46 -6.92
CA GLU A 77 -20.43 -2.02 -7.95
C GLU A 77 -19.73 -2.17 -9.30
N ASP A 78 -18.77 -1.29 -9.60
CA ASP A 78 -18.04 -1.29 -10.87
C ASP A 78 -16.77 -2.17 -10.87
N LEU A 79 -16.09 -2.28 -9.72
CA LEU A 79 -14.80 -2.97 -9.61
C LEU A 79 -14.89 -4.47 -9.95
N VAL A 80 -15.83 -5.20 -9.33
CA VAL A 80 -15.92 -6.66 -9.51
C VAL A 80 -16.32 -7.05 -10.94
N PRO A 81 -17.33 -6.42 -11.57
CA PRO A 81 -17.63 -6.67 -12.98
C PRO A 81 -16.43 -6.43 -13.91
N GLU A 82 -15.67 -5.36 -13.70
CA GLU A 82 -14.51 -5.08 -14.54
C GLU A 82 -13.38 -6.11 -14.35
N LEU A 83 -13.09 -6.51 -13.11
CA LEU A 83 -12.11 -7.56 -12.85
C LEU A 83 -12.52 -8.89 -13.48
N ARG A 84 -13.81 -9.23 -13.48
CA ARG A 84 -14.33 -10.42 -14.17
C ARG A 84 -14.18 -10.31 -15.68
N ARG A 85 -14.48 -9.14 -16.27
CA ARG A 85 -14.27 -8.89 -17.70
C ARG A 85 -12.79 -9.10 -18.10
N LEU A 86 -11.85 -8.65 -17.27
CA LEU A 86 -10.42 -8.86 -17.48
C LEU A 86 -10.02 -10.33 -17.33
N ALA A 87 -10.61 -11.05 -16.38
CA ALA A 87 -10.39 -12.47 -16.19
C ALA A 87 -10.90 -13.29 -17.39
N ASP A 88 -12.10 -12.99 -17.88
CA ASP A 88 -12.73 -13.66 -19.02
C ASP A 88 -11.97 -13.41 -20.33
N ALA A 89 -11.39 -12.21 -20.49
CA ALA A 89 -10.52 -11.89 -21.62
C ALA A 89 -9.22 -12.72 -21.61
N GLY A 90 -8.75 -13.18 -20.44
CA GLY A 90 -7.59 -14.05 -20.29
C GLY A 90 -6.24 -13.42 -20.69
N GLN A 91 -6.19 -12.10 -20.83
CA GLN A 91 -5.00 -11.36 -21.29
C GLN A 91 -4.11 -10.88 -20.14
N ALA A 92 -4.73 -10.53 -19.01
CA ALA A 92 -4.03 -10.04 -17.84
C ALA A 92 -3.57 -11.21 -16.95
N ARG A 93 -2.31 -11.16 -16.53
CA ARG A 93 -1.71 -12.14 -15.62
C ARG A 93 -1.90 -11.75 -14.15
N LEU A 94 -1.99 -10.45 -13.89
CA LEU A 94 -2.20 -9.83 -12.59
C LEU A 94 -3.02 -8.56 -12.81
N ALA A 95 -4.10 -8.38 -12.06
CA ALA A 95 -4.80 -7.11 -11.95
C ALA A 95 -4.36 -6.39 -10.68
N ILE A 96 -3.84 -5.17 -10.84
CA ILE A 96 -3.43 -4.29 -9.76
C ILE A 96 -4.57 -3.30 -9.54
N VAL A 97 -5.27 -3.40 -8.41
CA VAL A 97 -6.30 -2.43 -8.03
C VAL A 97 -5.62 -1.30 -7.27
N GLU A 98 -5.41 -0.17 -7.94
CA GLU A 98 -4.92 1.06 -7.34
C GLU A 98 -6.08 1.81 -6.69
N LEU A 99 -6.09 1.81 -5.36
CA LEU A 99 -7.13 2.48 -4.58
C LEU A 99 -6.94 3.99 -4.56
N TRP A 100 -8.05 4.72 -4.52
CA TRP A 100 -8.06 6.12 -4.12
C TRP A 100 -7.51 6.31 -2.70
N ASP A 101 -6.93 7.48 -2.44
CA ASP A 101 -6.12 7.80 -1.26
C ASP A 101 -6.71 7.29 0.07
N SER A 102 -7.99 7.53 0.31
CA SER A 102 -8.66 7.20 1.57
C SER A 102 -9.45 5.89 1.56
N VAL A 103 -9.47 5.17 0.44
CA VAL A 103 -10.21 3.91 0.34
C VAL A 103 -9.44 2.84 1.12
N GLU A 104 -10.16 2.13 1.98
CA GLU A 104 -9.57 1.10 2.84
C GLU A 104 -9.33 -0.21 2.07
N PRO A 105 -8.09 -0.74 2.07
CA PRO A 105 -7.76 -2.00 1.41
C PRO A 105 -8.57 -3.18 1.91
N LYS A 106 -8.89 -3.24 3.22
CA LYS A 106 -9.70 -4.31 3.79
C LYS A 106 -11.08 -4.41 3.15
N ALA A 107 -11.79 -3.28 3.06
CA ALA A 107 -13.13 -3.25 2.49
C ALA A 107 -13.13 -3.69 1.03
N MET A 108 -12.09 -3.32 0.26
CA MET A 108 -11.97 -3.71 -1.14
C MET A 108 -11.54 -5.18 -1.31
N ALA A 109 -10.66 -5.69 -0.44
CA ALA A 109 -10.30 -7.11 -0.43
C ALA A 109 -11.52 -7.99 -0.18
N GLU A 110 -12.40 -7.62 0.77
CA GLU A 110 -13.66 -8.31 1.04
C GLU A 110 -14.59 -8.29 -0.17
N VAL A 111 -14.70 -7.15 -0.87
CA VAL A 111 -15.52 -7.03 -2.10
C VAL A 111 -14.98 -7.91 -3.22
N VAL A 112 -13.67 -7.90 -3.46
CA VAL A 112 -13.03 -8.71 -4.51
C VAL A 112 -13.19 -10.21 -4.21
N THR A 113 -12.94 -10.63 -2.97
CA THR A 113 -13.06 -12.04 -2.56
C THR A 113 -14.51 -12.53 -2.57
N ALA A 114 -15.48 -11.72 -2.13
CA ALA A 114 -16.89 -12.02 -2.27
C ALA A 114 -17.33 -12.12 -3.75
N GLY A 115 -16.63 -11.42 -4.64
CA GLY A 115 -16.76 -11.54 -6.09
C GLY A 115 -16.22 -12.84 -6.70
N GLY A 116 -15.63 -13.73 -5.90
CA GLY A 116 -15.04 -15.00 -6.36
C GLY A 116 -13.67 -14.84 -7.02
N LEU A 117 -12.97 -13.73 -6.77
CA LEU A 117 -11.63 -13.45 -7.29
C LEU A 117 -10.58 -13.63 -6.19
N THR A 118 -9.40 -14.10 -6.56
CA THR A 118 -8.31 -14.36 -5.62
C THR A 118 -7.48 -13.10 -5.38
N VAL A 119 -7.53 -12.56 -4.15
CA VAL A 119 -6.61 -11.51 -3.70
C VAL A 119 -5.29 -12.17 -3.27
N THR A 120 -4.23 -11.88 -4.02
CA THR A 120 -2.89 -12.45 -3.83
C THR A 120 -1.98 -11.62 -2.95
N GLY A 121 -2.28 -10.34 -2.80
CA GLY A 121 -1.50 -9.44 -1.97
C GLY A 121 -2.22 -8.12 -1.74
N VAL A 122 -2.00 -7.55 -0.56
CA VAL A 122 -2.47 -6.22 -0.20
C VAL A 122 -1.27 -5.40 0.21
N LEU A 123 -1.02 -4.34 -0.54
CA LEU A 123 0.10 -3.44 -0.38
C LEU A 123 -0.41 -2.10 0.11
N THR A 124 0.30 -1.52 1.06
CA THR A 124 0.13 -0.10 1.41
C THR A 124 1.43 0.61 1.08
N ALA A 125 1.35 1.59 0.19
CA ALA A 125 2.49 2.40 -0.19
C ALA A 125 2.74 3.50 0.85
N VAL A 126 3.98 3.57 1.33
CA VAL A 126 4.35 4.44 2.43
C VAL A 126 5.61 5.22 2.08
N ASP A 127 5.56 6.54 2.25
CA ASP A 127 6.75 7.35 2.45
C ASP A 127 7.10 7.28 3.95
N PRO A 128 8.24 6.69 4.34
CA PRO A 128 8.61 6.60 5.75
C PRO A 128 8.70 7.97 6.43
N ALA A 129 9.13 9.03 5.74
CA ALA A 129 9.25 10.38 6.28
C ALA A 129 7.90 10.98 6.71
N LEU A 130 6.81 10.46 6.14
CA LEU A 130 5.44 10.93 6.39
C LEU A 130 4.69 10.07 7.42
N LEU A 131 5.32 9.04 7.97
CA LEU A 131 4.71 8.12 8.93
C LEU A 131 4.12 8.83 10.14
N LEU A 132 4.96 9.51 10.93
CA LEU A 132 4.53 10.24 12.12
C LEU A 132 3.61 11.42 11.79
N PRO A 133 3.91 12.23 10.77
CA PRO A 133 3.01 13.29 10.35
C PRO A 133 1.59 12.83 10.02
N TYR A 134 1.40 11.64 9.42
CA TYR A 134 0.06 11.09 9.16
C TYR A 134 -0.57 10.44 10.39
N LEU A 135 0.19 9.65 11.17
CA LEU A 135 -0.33 9.01 12.39
C LEU A 135 -0.74 10.02 13.48
N GLY A 136 -0.13 11.20 13.48
CA GLY A 136 -0.48 12.29 14.40
C GLY A 136 -1.54 13.25 13.87
N ASN A 137 -2.05 13.06 12.65
CA ASN A 137 -2.95 14.02 12.01
C ASN A 137 -4.44 13.73 12.31
N GLY A 138 -5.03 14.57 13.15
CA GLY A 138 -6.45 14.51 13.52
C GLY A 138 -7.41 15.24 12.55
N ASP A 139 -6.92 15.82 11.45
CA ASP A 139 -7.76 16.49 10.45
C ASP A 139 -8.75 15.49 9.83
N ASP A 140 -9.98 15.95 9.58
CA ASP A 140 -11.00 15.16 8.89
C ASP A 140 -10.62 14.97 7.41
N LEU A 141 -10.87 13.77 6.86
CA LEU A 141 -10.60 13.51 5.43
C LEU A 141 -11.37 14.48 4.51
N ALA A 142 -12.58 14.88 4.90
CA ALA A 142 -13.40 15.82 4.14
C ALA A 142 -12.73 17.20 4.01
N GLU A 143 -12.14 17.70 5.09
CA GLU A 143 -11.42 18.99 5.10
C GLU A 143 -10.16 18.96 4.22
N ARG A 144 -9.61 17.76 3.99
CA ARG A 144 -8.43 17.54 3.15
C ARG A 144 -8.77 17.17 1.70
N GLY A 145 -10.05 17.12 1.33
CA GLY A 145 -10.49 16.70 0.00
C GLY A 145 -10.23 15.21 -0.29
N LEU A 146 -10.06 14.40 0.77
CA LEU A 146 -9.74 12.98 0.68
C LEU A 146 -10.96 12.10 0.96
N ALA A 147 -12.10 12.65 1.35
CA ALA A 147 -13.29 11.87 1.70
C ALA A 147 -13.77 10.97 0.54
N ALA A 148 -14.05 9.70 0.83
CA ALA A 148 -14.59 8.75 -0.16
C ALA A 148 -16.11 8.85 -0.33
N ALA A 149 -16.77 9.61 0.54
CA ALA A 149 -18.21 9.84 0.59
C ALA A 149 -18.50 11.18 1.30
N ALA A 150 -19.65 11.79 1.03
CA ALA A 150 -20.09 12.98 1.77
C ALA A 150 -20.25 12.74 3.28
N THR A 151 -20.51 11.48 3.67
CA THR A 151 -20.66 11.04 5.07
C THR A 151 -19.37 10.46 5.67
N ASP A 152 -18.23 10.61 5.00
CA ASP A 152 -16.95 10.15 5.53
C ASP A 152 -16.51 11.06 6.69
N GLN A 153 -16.47 10.48 7.90
CA GLN A 153 -16.14 11.18 9.15
C GLN A 153 -14.83 10.68 9.75
N ARG A 154 -14.00 9.99 8.96
CA ARG A 154 -12.70 9.49 9.41
C ARG A 154 -11.69 10.63 9.37
N THR A 155 -10.68 10.52 10.25
CA THR A 155 -9.52 11.40 10.23
C THR A 155 -8.41 10.82 9.34
N VAL A 156 -7.42 11.64 9.01
CA VAL A 156 -6.20 11.21 8.32
C VAL A 156 -5.49 10.11 9.11
N ALA A 157 -5.31 10.27 10.43
CA ALA A 157 -4.64 9.29 11.28
C ALA A 157 -5.39 7.95 11.35
N ASP A 158 -6.71 7.95 11.56
CA ASP A 158 -7.50 6.71 11.63
C ASP A 158 -7.41 5.94 10.31
N THR A 159 -7.58 6.66 9.19
CA THR A 159 -7.51 6.06 7.85
C THR A 159 -6.13 5.49 7.57
N PHE A 160 -5.07 6.24 7.87
CA PHE A 160 -3.70 5.79 7.65
C PHE A 160 -3.36 4.56 8.48
N ALA A 161 -3.73 4.56 9.77
CA ALA A 161 -3.47 3.44 10.68
C ALA A 161 -4.14 2.15 10.17
N ARG A 162 -5.40 2.23 9.72
CA ARG A 162 -6.15 1.09 9.19
C ARG A 162 -5.56 0.56 7.88
N GLN A 163 -5.10 1.46 7.01
CA GLN A 163 -4.40 1.07 5.77
C GLN A 163 -3.07 0.39 6.07
N LEU A 164 -2.32 0.91 7.05
CA LEU A 164 -1.04 0.33 7.47
C LEU A 164 -1.26 -1.07 8.05
N GLU A 165 -2.17 -1.22 9.02
CA GLU A 165 -2.42 -2.48 9.75
C GLU A 165 -2.84 -3.64 8.84
N TYR A 166 -3.69 -3.39 7.85
CA TYR A 166 -4.22 -4.45 7.00
C TYR A 166 -3.22 -4.95 5.93
N ALA A 167 -2.18 -4.15 5.64
CA ALA A 167 -1.24 -4.47 4.57
C ALA A 167 -0.47 -5.77 4.84
N THR A 168 -0.31 -6.61 3.83
CA THR A 168 0.62 -7.75 3.86
C THR A 168 2.04 -7.34 3.45
N VAL A 169 2.14 -6.26 2.67
CA VAL A 169 3.40 -5.69 2.19
C VAL A 169 3.36 -4.17 2.35
N LEU A 170 4.43 -3.60 2.87
CA LEU A 170 4.65 -2.16 2.86
C LEU A 170 5.58 -1.81 1.70
N ALA A 171 5.06 -1.09 0.72
CA ALA A 171 5.84 -0.60 -0.41
C ALA A 171 6.46 0.74 -0.03
N LEU A 172 7.73 0.71 0.38
CA LEU A 172 8.43 1.88 0.89
C LEU A 172 9.09 2.63 -0.25
N VAL A 173 8.70 3.90 -0.44
CA VAL A 173 9.44 4.77 -1.36
C VAL A 173 10.79 5.19 -0.77
N ASP A 174 11.72 5.46 -1.65
CA ASP A 174 12.99 6.07 -1.30
C ASP A 174 12.78 7.56 -1.10
N SER A 175 12.67 7.97 0.16
CA SER A 175 12.45 9.36 0.55
C SER A 175 13.74 9.93 1.11
N PRO A 176 14.25 11.04 0.57
CA PRO A 176 15.48 11.67 1.06
C PRO A 176 15.31 12.28 2.46
N ASP A 177 14.05 12.53 2.86
CA ASP A 177 13.70 13.08 4.17
C ASP A 177 13.49 12.00 5.23
N ALA A 178 13.46 10.72 4.84
CA ALA A 178 13.29 9.60 5.77
C ALA A 178 14.61 9.22 6.42
N ASP A 179 14.59 9.06 7.74
CA ASP A 179 15.74 8.55 8.49
C ASP A 179 15.58 7.07 8.89
N ASP A 180 16.55 6.54 9.64
CA ASP A 180 16.52 5.16 10.12
C ASP A 180 15.44 4.98 11.20
N GLU A 181 15.11 6.01 11.98
CA GLU A 181 14.10 5.95 13.05
C GLU A 181 12.70 5.76 12.45
N ASP A 182 12.38 6.43 11.33
CA ASP A 182 11.12 6.24 10.60
C ASP A 182 10.92 4.79 10.16
N ARG A 183 11.99 4.16 9.66
CA ARG A 183 11.96 2.76 9.19
C ARG A 183 11.87 1.77 10.34
N GLU A 184 12.57 2.04 11.43
CA GLU A 184 12.48 1.26 12.66
C GLU A 184 11.08 1.34 13.26
N LEU A 185 10.47 2.52 13.29
CA LEU A 185 9.11 2.71 13.77
C LEU A 185 8.10 1.94 12.90
N LEU A 186 8.23 1.99 11.58
CA LEU A 186 7.44 1.15 10.67
C LEU A 186 7.58 -0.35 10.99
N ALA A 187 8.80 -0.82 11.24
CA ALA A 187 9.05 -2.21 11.60
C ALA A 187 8.44 -2.60 12.96
N GLN A 188 8.34 -1.65 13.91
CA GLN A 188 7.68 -1.87 15.20
C GLN A 188 6.15 -1.85 15.09
N LEU A 189 5.60 -0.95 14.27
CA LEU A 189 4.16 -0.81 14.08
C LEU A 189 3.58 -1.97 13.27
N HIS A 190 4.33 -2.47 12.29
CA HIS A 190 3.88 -3.58 11.45
C HIS A 190 4.96 -4.65 11.24
N PRO A 191 5.30 -5.42 12.29
CA PRO A 191 6.43 -6.36 12.25
C PRO A 191 6.18 -7.59 11.37
N THR A 192 4.92 -7.87 11.01
CA THR A 192 4.55 -9.04 10.19
C THR A 192 4.47 -8.71 8.70
N ALA A 193 4.30 -7.43 8.33
CA ALA A 193 4.31 -7.04 6.94
C ALA A 193 5.72 -7.13 6.34
N ARG A 194 5.79 -7.70 5.14
CA ARG A 194 7.01 -7.65 4.34
C ARG A 194 7.25 -6.21 3.90
N GLN A 195 8.43 -5.65 4.17
CA GLN A 195 8.81 -4.35 3.63
C GLN A 195 9.55 -4.53 2.30
N ASP A 196 9.16 -3.79 1.27
CA ASP A 196 9.81 -3.77 -0.05
C ASP A 196 10.19 -2.32 -0.39
N SER A 197 11.49 -2.04 -0.41
CA SER A 197 12.00 -0.70 -0.73
C SER A 197 12.14 -0.51 -2.23
N THR A 198 11.72 0.64 -2.76
CA THR A 198 11.86 1.00 -4.18
C THR A 198 13.30 1.20 -4.63
N SER A 199 14.25 1.42 -3.70
CA SER A 199 15.68 1.58 -3.99
C SER A 199 16.43 0.27 -4.25
N ARG A 200 15.78 -0.89 -4.03
CA ARG A 200 16.46 -2.18 -4.20
C ARG A 200 16.41 -2.62 -5.67
N PRO A 201 17.54 -2.75 -6.39
CA PRO A 201 17.55 -3.40 -7.69
C PRO A 201 17.01 -4.83 -7.55
N PRO A 202 16.35 -5.39 -8.59
CA PRO A 202 15.66 -6.67 -8.51
C PRO A 202 16.64 -7.74 -8.05
N THR A 203 16.48 -8.18 -6.81
CA THR A 203 17.32 -9.26 -6.27
C THR A 203 16.90 -10.55 -6.92
N ARG A 204 17.83 -11.13 -7.69
CA ARG A 204 17.77 -12.54 -8.11
C ARG A 204 17.43 -13.42 -6.90
N PRO A 205 16.66 -14.51 -7.08
CA PRO A 205 16.32 -15.42 -6.00
C PRO A 205 17.61 -15.86 -5.30
N SER A 206 17.67 -15.64 -3.99
CA SER A 206 18.80 -16.07 -3.19
C SER A 206 18.87 -17.59 -3.26
N THR A 207 19.84 -18.13 -3.98
CA THR A 207 20.24 -19.52 -3.80
C THR A 207 20.56 -19.67 -2.34
N ARG A 208 19.69 -20.40 -1.64
CA ARG A 208 19.76 -20.76 -0.22
C ARG A 208 21.19 -21.23 0.07
N ARG A 209 22.05 -20.34 0.57
CA ARG A 209 23.40 -20.72 0.99
C ARG A 209 23.20 -21.73 2.10
N ALA A 210 23.60 -22.97 1.84
CA ALA A 210 23.68 -24.01 2.83
C ALA A 210 24.40 -23.43 4.06
N ARG A 211 23.72 -23.47 5.20
CA ARG A 211 24.31 -23.12 6.49
C ARG A 211 25.54 -24.03 6.64
N CYS A 212 26.74 -23.46 6.48
CA CYS A 212 27.94 -24.10 6.98
C CYS A 212 27.78 -24.17 8.49
N CYS A 213 27.42 -25.34 8.99
CA CYS A 213 27.49 -25.69 10.40
C CYS A 213 28.92 -25.42 10.88
N ARG A 214 29.14 -24.28 11.56
CA ARG A 214 30.35 -24.10 12.36
C ARG A 214 30.22 -25.00 13.60
N PRO A 215 31.23 -25.81 13.94
CA PRO A 215 31.21 -26.56 15.19
C PRO A 215 31.29 -25.59 16.37
N ARG A 216 30.51 -25.89 17.43
CA ARG A 216 30.48 -25.16 18.71
C ARG A 216 31.88 -25.13 19.33
N PRO A 217 32.43 -23.96 19.72
CA PRO A 217 33.51 -23.93 20.69
C PRO A 217 32.93 -24.23 22.09
N THR A 218 33.60 -25.14 22.77
CA THR A 218 33.32 -25.62 24.12
C THR A 218 33.45 -24.50 25.16
N ARG A 219 32.55 -24.53 26.16
CA ARG A 219 32.54 -23.64 27.33
C ARG A 219 33.93 -23.57 27.98
N THR A 220 34.49 -22.36 28.08
CA THR A 220 35.47 -22.02 29.11
C THR A 220 35.11 -20.64 29.68
N ALA A 221 35.32 -20.51 30.98
CA ALA A 221 34.64 -19.59 31.89
C ALA A 221 34.94 -18.10 31.66
N CYS A 222 33.96 -17.26 32.02
CA CYS A 222 34.07 -15.82 32.14
C CYS A 222 34.31 -15.45 33.62
N PRO A 223 35.29 -14.60 33.97
CA PRO A 223 35.33 -13.94 35.27
C PRO A 223 34.61 -12.57 35.20
N PRO A 224 34.04 -12.07 36.32
CA PRO A 224 33.21 -10.87 36.34
C PRO A 224 34.03 -9.62 36.70
N SER A 225 33.75 -8.48 36.06
CA SER A 225 33.81 -7.17 36.72
C SER A 225 33.41 -6.01 35.81
N CYS A 226 32.53 -5.15 36.35
CA CYS A 226 32.43 -3.69 36.16
C CYS A 226 31.94 -3.18 34.79
N GLY A 227 31.05 -2.20 34.67
CA GLY A 227 30.43 -1.30 35.64
C GLY A 227 29.44 -0.37 34.92
N THR A 228 28.54 0.18 35.73
CA THR A 228 27.51 1.20 35.50
C THR A 228 27.91 2.42 34.64
N GLY A 229 26.95 2.95 33.86
CA GLY A 229 26.99 4.31 33.30
C GLY A 229 25.67 4.70 32.61
N ALA A 230 25.01 5.74 33.12
CA ALA A 230 23.68 6.21 32.78
C ALA A 230 23.63 7.19 31.57
N ALA A 231 22.41 7.39 31.04
CA ALA A 231 22.00 8.34 29.98
C ALA A 231 22.18 9.83 30.39
N PRO A 232 21.95 10.84 29.50
CA PRO A 232 20.56 11.24 29.20
C PRO A 232 20.28 11.87 27.80
N SER A 233 18.98 12.01 27.56
CA SER A 233 18.21 12.62 26.47
C SER A 233 18.51 14.08 26.08
N THR A 234 18.10 14.50 24.87
CA THR A 234 17.42 15.78 24.65
C THR A 234 16.46 15.71 23.46
N ARG A 235 15.23 16.20 23.68
CA ARG A 235 14.19 16.50 22.69
C ARG A 235 14.55 17.79 21.94
N ASN A 236 14.13 17.93 20.69
CA ASN A 236 13.59 19.18 20.16
C ASN A 236 12.72 18.92 18.93
N GLY A 237 11.44 19.27 19.07
CA GLY A 237 10.44 19.19 17.99
C GLY A 237 10.61 20.32 16.99
N CYS A 238 10.41 19.98 15.71
CA CYS A 238 10.33 20.95 14.62
C CYS A 238 9.06 20.65 13.82
N THR A 239 8.04 21.50 13.97
CA THR A 239 6.78 21.43 13.22
C THR A 239 7.01 21.90 11.79
N ARG A 240 6.88 21.00 10.80
CA ARG A 240 6.88 21.34 9.37
C ARG A 240 5.46 21.42 8.82
N ARG A 241 5.25 22.48 8.04
CA ARG A 241 4.00 22.87 7.38
C ARG A 241 3.85 22.06 6.09
N TRP A 242 2.71 21.42 5.90
CA TRP A 242 2.33 20.72 4.68
C TRP A 242 2.21 21.71 3.51
N ARG A 243 2.87 21.41 2.37
CA ARG A 243 2.52 22.04 1.08
C ARG A 243 1.47 21.17 0.42
N THR A 244 0.41 21.85 -0.01
CA THR A 244 -0.69 21.38 -0.88
C THR A 244 -0.19 20.93 -2.25
#